data_AF-A0A167V9U5-F1
#
_entry.id   AF-A0A167V9U5-F1
#
_cell.length_a   1.000
_cell.length_b   1.000
_cell.length_c   1.000
_cell.angle_alpha   90.00
_cell.angle_beta   90.00
_cell.angle_gamma   90.00
#
_symmetry.space_group_name_H-M   'P 1'
#
loop_
_entity.id
_entity.type
_entity.pdbx_description
1 polymer ?
#
loop_
_entity_poly.entity_id
_entity_poly.type
_entity_poly.pdbx_seq_one_letter_code
_entity_poly.pdbx_strand_id
1 'polypeptide(L)'
;MFLAQRLASVRLEDATAEALELLCGIPQGSPLSPILYLLATAALYELPGATHRYGYADDTAMLFVGDTLDETTAQANATIAAMEEWGRQEGFAFDVKKTEVIHFAS
;
A
#
# COMPACT_ATOMS: atom_id res chain seq x y z
N MET A 1 2.49 22.63 -10.78
CA MET A 1 1.45 21.59 -11.03
C MET A 1 1.30 20.77 -9.76
N PHE A 2 0.13 20.24 -9.42
CA PHE A 2 -0.20 19.68 -8.09
C PHE A 2 0.84 18.71 -7.47
N LEU A 3 1.56 17.92 -8.28
CA LEU A 3 2.58 16.97 -7.83
C LEU A 3 4.04 17.42 -8.03
N ALA A 4 4.28 18.55 -8.72
CA ALA A 4 5.61 18.99 -9.13
C ALA A 4 6.12 20.19 -8.33
N GLN A 5 7.44 20.34 -8.20
CA GLN A 5 8.11 21.47 -7.51
C GLN A 5 7.65 21.62 -6.05
N ARG A 6 7.44 20.50 -5.37
CA ARG A 6 7.04 20.46 -3.97
C ARG A 6 8.28 20.48 -3.10
N LEU A 7 8.33 21.35 -2.09
CA LEU A 7 9.44 21.44 -1.15
C LEU A 7 8.96 21.09 0.26
N ALA A 8 9.82 20.46 1.06
CA ALA A 8 9.61 20.22 2.48
C ALA A 8 10.85 20.62 3.28
N SER A 9 10.65 21.15 4.48
CA SER A 9 11.70 21.41 5.47
C SER A 9 11.25 20.90 6.84
N VAL A 10 12.22 20.59 7.69
CA VAL A 10 11.97 20.17 9.08
C VAL A 10 12.31 21.34 10.00
N ARG A 11 11.40 21.66 10.92
CA ARG A 11 11.63 22.64 11.99
C ARG A 11 11.59 21.95 13.35
N LEU A 12 12.62 22.19 14.16
CA LEU A 12 12.69 21.77 15.55
C LEU A 12 13.00 23.00 16.40
N GLU A 13 12.07 23.38 17.26
CA GLU A 13 12.12 24.63 18.03
C GLU A 13 12.38 25.83 17.10
N ASP A 14 13.50 26.53 17.31
CA ASP A 14 13.90 27.72 16.58
C ASP A 14 14.78 27.40 15.36
N ALA A 15 15.19 26.14 15.18
CA ALA A 15 16.02 25.71 14.06
C ALA A 15 15.16 25.15 12.92
N THR A 16 15.40 25.64 11.69
CA THR A 16 14.77 25.12 10.47
C THR A 16 15.83 24.64 9.50
N ALA A 17 15.69 23.40 9.01
CA ALA A 17 16.57 22.85 8.00
C ALA A 17 16.30 23.45 6.61
N GLU A 18 17.26 23.34 5.70
CA GLU A 18 17.07 23.72 4.31
C GLU A 18 15.91 22.94 3.66
N ALA A 19 15.18 23.61 2.78
CA ALA A 19 14.08 22.99 2.06
C ALA A 19 14.60 22.03 0.99
N LEU A 20 14.06 20.82 0.97
CA LEU A 20 14.39 19.77 0.00
C LEU A 20 13.21 19.52 -0.93
N GLU A 21 13.52 19.19 -2.19
CA GLU A 21 12.50 18.80 -3.16
C GLU A 21 11.92 17.42 -2.85
N LEU A 22 10.59 17.33 -2.82
CA LEU A 22 9.84 16.10 -2.69
C LEU A 22 9.62 15.47 -4.08
N LEU A 23 10.42 14.47 -4.39
CA LEU A 23 10.35 13.73 -5.66
C LEU A 23 9.17 12.75 -5.74
N CYS A 24 8.60 12.35 -4.60
CA CYS A 24 7.50 11.38 -4.52
C CYS A 24 6.44 11.77 -3.49
N GLY A 25 5.34 11.02 -3.47
CA GLY A 25 4.21 11.25 -2.57
C GLY A 25 3.20 12.30 -3.06
N ILE A 26 2.09 12.39 -2.35
CA ILE A 26 0.97 13.28 -2.64
C ILE A 26 0.79 14.31 -1.52
N PRO A 27 0.42 15.57 -1.80
CA PRO A 27 0.20 16.58 -0.76
C PRO A 27 -0.88 16.16 0.25
N GLN A 28 -0.62 16.24 1.56
CA GLN A 28 -1.67 15.99 2.55
C GLN A 28 -2.63 17.18 2.67
N GLY A 29 -3.89 16.90 3.04
CA GLY A 29 -4.92 17.94 3.23
C GLY A 29 -5.61 18.43 1.96
N SER A 30 -5.21 17.94 0.78
CA SER A 30 -5.91 18.22 -0.47
C SER A 30 -7.04 17.20 -0.72
N PRO A 31 -8.25 17.63 -1.12
CA PRO A 31 -9.31 16.73 -1.56
C PRO A 31 -8.94 15.86 -2.78
N LEU A 32 -7.95 16.28 -3.57
CA LEU A 32 -7.49 15.54 -4.74
C LEU A 32 -6.59 14.34 -4.38
N SER A 33 -5.92 14.40 -3.23
CA SER A 33 -4.94 13.39 -2.84
C SER A 33 -5.54 11.99 -2.66
N PRO A 34 -6.69 11.81 -1.98
CA PRO A 34 -7.34 10.48 -1.92
C PRO A 34 -7.67 9.91 -3.31
N ILE A 35 -8.10 10.74 -4.26
CA ILE A 35 -8.41 10.29 -5.62
C ILE A 35 -7.15 9.79 -6.32
N LEU A 36 -6.06 10.54 -6.24
CA LEU A 36 -4.79 10.14 -6.85
C LEU A 36 -4.22 8.89 -6.20
N TYR A 37 -4.37 8.74 -4.87
CA TYR A 37 -3.99 7.53 -4.17
C TYR A 37 -4.75 6.31 -4.70
N LEU A 38 -6.08 6.40 -4.78
CA LEU A 38 -6.93 5.31 -5.30
C LEU A 38 -6.52 4.90 -6.71
N LEU A 39 -6.27 5.87 -7.60
CA LEU A 39 -5.81 5.60 -8.97
C LEU A 39 -4.44 4.91 -9.00
N ALA A 40 -3.50 5.36 -8.17
CA ALA A 40 -2.16 4.77 -8.10
C ALA A 40 -2.19 3.33 -7.55
N THR A 41 -3.10 3.03 -6.61
CA THR A 41 -3.26 1.68 -6.05
C THR A 41 -4.23 0.79 -6.80
N ALA A 42 -4.93 1.28 -7.84
CA ALA A 42 -5.99 0.52 -8.50
C ALA A 42 -5.49 -0.83 -9.06
N ALA A 43 -4.29 -0.85 -9.64
CA ALA A 43 -3.68 -2.08 -10.19
C ALA A 43 -3.40 -3.15 -9.13
N LEU A 44 -3.26 -2.78 -7.85
CA LEU A 44 -3.10 -3.73 -6.75
C LEU A 44 -4.28 -4.71 -6.65
N TYR A 45 -5.49 -4.23 -6.96
CA TYR A 45 -6.73 -5.01 -6.85
C TYR A 45 -6.96 -5.94 -8.04
N GLU A 46 -6.21 -5.74 -9.12
CA GLU A 46 -6.21 -6.61 -10.31
C GLU A 46 -5.11 -7.68 -10.25
N LEU A 47 -4.25 -7.66 -9.22
CA LEU A 47 -3.20 -8.68 -9.05
C LEU A 47 -3.82 -10.06 -8.76
N PRO A 48 -3.34 -11.12 -9.43
CA PRO A 48 -3.87 -12.47 -9.25
C PRO A 48 -3.54 -13.06 -7.87
N GLY A 49 -4.14 -14.21 -7.57
CA GLY A 49 -3.75 -15.08 -6.45
C GLY A 49 -4.69 -15.04 -5.24
N ALA A 50 -5.26 -13.88 -4.91
CA ALA A 50 -6.31 -13.78 -3.90
C ALA A 50 -7.68 -14.14 -4.50
N THR A 51 -8.56 -14.78 -3.72
CA THR A 51 -9.95 -15.00 -4.13
C THR A 51 -10.68 -13.67 -4.23
N HIS A 52 -10.47 -12.77 -3.26
CA HIS A 52 -10.94 -11.39 -3.28
C HIS A 52 -9.91 -10.47 -2.63
N ARG A 53 -9.89 -9.20 -3.06
CA ARG A 53 -9.13 -8.12 -2.44
C ARG A 53 -10.08 -7.01 -1.99
N TYR A 54 -9.81 -6.43 -0.83
CA TYR A 54 -10.57 -5.32 -0.26
C TYR A 54 -9.63 -4.18 0.10
N GLY A 55 -10.12 -2.96 -0.04
CA GLY A 55 -9.32 -1.75 0.14
C GLY A 55 -10.07 -0.66 0.87
N TYR A 56 -9.42 -0.02 1.83
CA TYR A 56 -9.92 1.20 2.45
C TYR A 56 -8.75 2.12 2.81
N ALA A 57 -8.69 3.30 2.18
CA ALA A 57 -7.52 4.17 2.27
C ALA A 57 -6.24 3.34 2.00
N ASP A 58 -5.27 3.35 2.91
CA ASP A 58 -4.04 2.58 2.82
C ASP A 58 -4.15 1.11 3.29
N ASP A 59 -5.24 0.74 3.95
CA ASP A 59 -5.47 -0.64 4.36
C ASP A 59 -5.90 -1.52 3.17
N THR A 60 -5.23 -2.66 3.03
CA THR A 60 -5.56 -3.69 2.04
C THR A 60 -5.77 -5.03 2.74
N ALA A 61 -6.83 -5.74 2.38
CA ALA A 61 -7.09 -7.10 2.85
C ALA A 61 -7.23 -8.07 1.66
N MET A 62 -6.79 -9.31 1.86
CA MET A 62 -6.90 -10.38 0.88
C MET A 62 -7.64 -11.57 1.50
N LEU A 63 -8.61 -12.12 0.77
CA LEU A 63 -9.35 -13.31 1.14
C LEU A 63 -8.85 -14.50 0.33
N PHE A 64 -8.60 -15.61 1.02
CA PHE A 64 -8.23 -16.90 0.45
C PHE A 64 -9.23 -17.94 0.90
N VAL A 65 -9.74 -18.75 -0.03
CA VAL A 65 -10.73 -19.80 0.23
C VAL A 65 -10.20 -21.11 -0.35
N GLY A 66 -10.22 -22.18 0.44
CA GLY A 66 -9.75 -23.50 0.06
C GLY A 66 -10.26 -24.56 1.04
N ASP A 67 -10.02 -25.83 0.72
CA ASP A 67 -10.52 -26.96 1.51
C ASP A 67 -9.66 -27.22 2.75
N THR A 68 -8.42 -26.73 2.76
CA THR A 68 -7.48 -26.90 3.87
C THR A 68 -6.75 -25.60 4.24
N LEU A 69 -6.30 -25.54 5.49
CA LEU A 69 -5.44 -24.45 5.97
C LEU A 69 -4.11 -24.40 5.21
N ASP A 70 -3.55 -25.55 4.85
CA ASP A 70 -2.28 -25.61 4.12
C ASP A 70 -2.41 -25.02 2.70
N GLU A 71 -3.51 -25.30 2.01
CA GLU A 71 -3.80 -24.72 0.70
C GLU A 71 -3.93 -23.19 0.76
N THR A 72 -4.75 -22.67 1.69
CA THR A 72 -4.96 -21.23 1.83
C THR A 72 -3.69 -20.52 2.31
N THR A 73 -2.89 -21.16 3.16
CA THR A 73 -1.57 -20.65 3.60
C THR A 73 -0.59 -20.58 2.43
N ALA A 74 -0.53 -21.61 1.58
CA ALA A 74 0.33 -21.60 0.41
C ALA A 74 -0.07 -20.51 -0.60
N GLN A 75 -1.37 -20.36 -0.86
CA GLN A 75 -1.91 -19.31 -1.73
C GLN A 75 -1.61 -17.91 -1.17
N ALA A 76 -1.82 -17.70 0.14
CA ALA A 76 -1.56 -16.42 0.79
C ALA A 76 -0.09 -16.01 0.68
N ASN A 77 0.84 -16.91 1.02
CA ASN A 77 2.27 -16.64 0.95
C ASN A 77 2.73 -16.32 -0.48
N ALA A 78 2.27 -17.08 -1.49
CA ALA A 78 2.61 -16.82 -2.88
C ALA A 78 2.07 -15.46 -3.36
N THR A 79 0.86 -15.11 -2.93
CA THR A 79 0.18 -13.86 -3.32
C THR A 79 0.81 -12.64 -2.64
N ILE A 80 1.20 -12.76 -1.36
CA ILE A 80 1.94 -11.71 -0.62
C ILE A 80 3.28 -11.45 -1.31
N ALA A 81 4.04 -12.48 -1.64
CA ALA A 81 5.33 -12.32 -2.32
C ALA A 81 5.20 -11.62 -3.69
N ALA A 82 4.17 -11.97 -4.47
CA ALA A 82 3.89 -11.30 -5.74
C ALA A 82 3.48 -9.83 -5.56
N MET A 83 2.68 -9.55 -4.54
CA MET A 83 2.24 -8.19 -4.18
C MET A 83 3.43 -7.31 -3.73
N GLU A 84 4.34 -7.85 -2.93
CA GLU A 84 5.56 -7.14 -2.52
C GLU A 84 6.46 -6.81 -3.71
N GLU A 85 6.66 -7.77 -4.61
CA GLU A 85 7.47 -7.58 -5.81
C GLU A 85 6.86 -6.52 -6.74
N TRP A 86 5.53 -6.57 -6.95
CA TRP A 86 4.83 -5.51 -7.68
C TRP A 86 4.98 -4.15 -7.00
N GLY A 87 4.81 -4.09 -5.67
CA GLY A 87 4.96 -2.84 -4.92
C GLY A 87 6.35 -2.23 -5.11
N ARG A 88 7.40 -3.05 -5.02
CA ARG A 88 8.78 -2.62 -5.24
C ARG A 88 9.00 -2.00 -6.63
N GLN A 89 8.30 -2.50 -7.66
CA GLN A 89 8.39 -1.98 -9.03
C GLN A 89 7.61 -0.66 -9.19
N GLU A 90 6.43 -0.56 -8.58
CA GLU A 90 5.53 0.61 -8.69
C GLU A 90 5.78 1.71 -7.64
N GLY A 91 6.75 1.50 -6.74
CA GLY A 91 7.11 2.47 -5.70
C GLY A 91 6.24 2.42 -4.44
N PHE A 92 5.57 1.29 -4.19
CA PHE A 92 4.83 1.01 -2.97
C PHE A 92 5.64 0.10 -2.03
N ALA A 93 5.53 0.36 -0.73
CA ALA A 93 6.11 -0.48 0.31
C ALA A 93 4.99 -1.01 1.22
N PHE A 94 5.02 -2.30 1.53
CA PHE A 94 4.07 -2.94 2.42
C PHE A 94 4.75 -3.30 3.76
N ASP A 95 4.04 -3.11 4.86
CA ASP A 95 4.56 -3.42 6.20
C ASP A 95 4.15 -4.84 6.61
N VAL A 96 4.94 -5.83 6.17
CA VAL A 96 4.70 -7.25 6.44
C VAL A 96 4.62 -7.54 7.94
N LYS A 97 5.36 -6.80 8.77
CA LYS A 97 5.38 -7.02 10.23
C LYS A 97 4.06 -6.65 10.89
N LYS A 98 3.25 -5.82 10.24
CA LYS A 98 1.90 -5.44 10.70
C LYS A 98 0.80 -6.25 10.04
N THR A 99 1.12 -7.18 9.14
CA THR A 99 0.09 -8.02 8.51
C THR A 99 -0.46 -9.02 9.52
N GLU A 100 -1.77 -8.99 9.70
CA GLU A 100 -2.49 -9.94 10.55
C GLU A 100 -3.24 -10.97 9.71
N VAL A 101 -3.33 -12.20 10.22
CA VAL A 101 -4.05 -13.30 9.57
C VAL A 101 -5.20 -13.73 10.47
N ILE A 102 -6.41 -13.79 9.90
CA ILE A 102 -7.61 -14.28 10.58
C ILE A 102 -8.10 -15.51 9.81
N HIS A 103 -8.23 -16.63 10.51
CA HIS A 103 -8.71 -17.89 9.93
C HIS A 103 -10.15 -18.17 10.38
N PHE A 104 -11.02 -18.46 9.42
CA PHE A 104 -12.40 -18.87 9.64
C PHE A 104 -12.57 -20.31 9.18
N ALA A 105 -13.09 -21.19 10.04
CA ALA A 105 -13.39 -22.58 9.72
C ALA A 105 -14.78 -22.95 10.25
N SER A 106 -15.43 -23.88 9.54
CA SER A 106 -16.73 -24.46 9.88
C SER A 106 -16.65 -25.96 10.08
#